data_AF-A0AAN8LWR1-F1
#
_entry.id   AF-A0AAN8LWR1-F1
#
_cell.length_a   1.000
_cell.length_b   1.000
_cell.length_c   1.000
_cell.angle_alpha   90.00
_cell.angle_beta   90.00
_cell.angle_gamma   90.00
#
_symmetry.space_group_name_H-M   'P 1'
#
loop_
_entity.id
_entity.type
_entity.pdbx_description
1 polymer ?
#
loop_
_entity_poly.entity_id
_entity_poly.type
_entity_poly.pdbx_seq_one_letter_code
_entity_poly.pdbx_strand_id
1 'polypeptide(L)'
;MSYSGYDIEDALILNKASLDRGFGRCLVYKNVKCTLRRYTNQTFDKVICPMLDAATLKPIWRHSILDADGICCPGEKVENKQVLVNKSMPTVTQTPLEGSAQPGQPQYRDVPVSYKGSTDSYI
;
A
#
# COMPACT_ATOMS: atom_id res chain seq x y z
N MET A 1 -37.46 8.87 25.29
CA MET A 1 -36.73 9.42 26.45
C MET A 1 -35.91 10.56 25.94
N SER A 2 -36.07 11.74 26.52
CA SER A 2 -35.22 12.90 26.21
C SER A 2 -34.07 12.98 27.20
N TYR A 3 -32.82 13.09 26.77
CA TYR A 3 -31.66 13.12 27.65
C TYR A 3 -30.66 14.23 27.27
N SER A 4 -30.40 15.14 28.21
CA SER A 4 -29.35 16.18 28.13
C SER A 4 -29.42 17.17 26.94
N GLY A 5 -30.42 17.08 26.06
CA GLY A 5 -30.59 18.00 24.92
C GLY A 5 -29.66 17.74 23.74
N TYR A 6 -28.89 16.64 23.75
CA TYR A 6 -28.04 16.19 22.63
C TYR A 6 -28.75 15.15 21.74
N ASP A 7 -30.05 14.99 21.93
CA ASP A 7 -30.95 14.10 21.20
C ASP A 7 -32.03 14.88 20.41
N ILE A 8 -31.74 16.15 20.11
CA ILE A 8 -32.52 16.96 19.18
C ILE A 8 -32.17 16.60 17.73
N GLU A 9 -33.10 16.84 16.80
CA GLU A 9 -32.86 16.70 15.34
C GLU A 9 -32.20 15.35 14.96
N ASP A 10 -32.89 14.24 15.24
CA ASP A 10 -32.50 12.85 14.92
C ASP A 10 -31.18 12.36 15.54
N ALA A 11 -30.58 13.14 16.45
CA ALA A 11 -29.37 12.73 17.14
C ALA A 11 -29.64 11.56 18.10
N LEU A 12 -28.65 10.67 18.20
CA LEU A 12 -28.71 9.47 19.04
C LEU A 12 -27.60 9.50 20.08
N ILE A 13 -27.98 9.28 21.34
CA ILE A 13 -27.04 9.15 22.46
C ILE A 13 -26.78 7.66 22.71
N LEU A 14 -25.53 7.24 22.63
CA LEU A 14 -25.12 5.84 22.81
C LEU A 14 -24.41 5.63 24.16
N ASN A 15 -24.69 4.50 24.81
CA ASN A 15 -24.03 4.10 26.04
C ASN A 15 -22.61 3.58 25.73
N LYS A 16 -21.59 4.25 26.26
CA LYS A 16 -20.18 3.84 26.11
C LYS A 16 -19.91 2.41 26.59
N ALA A 17 -20.51 1.98 27.70
CA ALA A 17 -20.31 0.62 28.21
C ALA A 17 -20.88 -0.46 27.28
N SER A 18 -21.85 -0.13 26.43
CA SER A 18 -22.33 -1.05 25.38
C SER A 18 -21.33 -1.11 24.21
N LEU A 19 -20.74 0.03 23.82
CA LEU A 19 -19.70 0.09 22.79
C LEU A 19 -18.43 -0.66 23.21
N ASP A 20 -17.99 -0.50 24.46
CA ASP A 20 -16.81 -1.20 25.00
C ASP A 20 -17.01 -2.74 25.01
N ARG A 21 -18.27 -3.22 25.05
CA ARG A 21 -18.63 -4.65 24.94
C ARG A 21 -18.84 -5.12 23.50
N GLY A 22 -18.65 -4.25 22.50
CA GLY A 22 -18.67 -4.59 21.08
C GLY A 22 -19.95 -4.19 20.32
N PHE A 23 -20.88 -3.45 20.93
CA PHE A 23 -22.03 -2.92 20.20
C PHE A 23 -21.58 -2.05 19.03
N GLY A 24 -22.05 -2.34 17.81
CA GLY A 24 -21.74 -1.55 16.61
C GLY A 24 -20.30 -1.71 16.10
N ARG A 25 -19.55 -2.75 16.48
CA ARG A 25 -18.22 -3.02 15.92
C ARG A 25 -18.32 -3.37 14.43
N CYS A 26 -17.65 -2.59 13.59
CA CYS A 26 -17.62 -2.79 12.14
C CYS A 26 -16.25 -3.31 11.66
N LEU A 27 -16.28 -4.12 10.61
CA LEU A 27 -15.10 -4.54 9.87
C LEU A 27 -15.15 -3.88 8.49
N VAL A 28 -14.20 -3.00 8.21
CA VAL A 28 -14.14 -2.25 6.95
C VAL A 28 -12.94 -2.75 6.15
N TYR A 29 -13.21 -3.37 5.01
CA TYR A 29 -12.18 -3.87 4.11
C TYR A 29 -12.01 -2.94 2.91
N LYS A 30 -10.76 -2.65 2.56
CA LYS A 30 -10.39 -1.89 1.36
C LYS A 30 -9.47 -2.74 0.50
N ASN A 31 -9.69 -2.72 -0.81
CA ASN A 31 -8.86 -3.46 -1.75
C ASN A 31 -7.88 -2.52 -2.45
N VAL A 32 -6.60 -2.88 -2.40
CA VAL A 32 -5.54 -2.23 -3.18
C VAL A 32 -4.99 -3.24 -4.16
N LYS A 33 -5.14 -2.95 -5.46
CA LYS A 33 -4.70 -3.85 -6.53
C LYS A 33 -3.40 -3.36 -7.14
N CYS A 34 -2.43 -4.25 -7.28
CA CYS A 34 -1.22 -4.02 -8.06
C CYS A 34 -1.27 -4.90 -9.31
N THR A 35 -1.11 -4.32 -10.50
CA THR A 35 -1.04 -5.09 -11.76
C THR A 35 0.39 -5.07 -12.27
N LEU A 36 0.94 -6.23 -12.64
CA LEU A 36 2.25 -6.32 -13.28
C LEU A 36 2.04 -6.57 -14.78
N ARG A 37 2.58 -5.68 -15.61
CA ARG A 37 2.39 -5.73 -17.07
C ARG A 37 3.65 -6.24 -17.76
N ARG A 38 3.43 -6.98 -18.85
CA ARG A 38 4.46 -7.31 -19.84
C ARG A 38 4.21 -6.48 -21.09
N TYR A 39 5.27 -5.89 -21.62
CA TYR A 39 5.23 -4.94 -22.73
C TYR A 39 5.64 -5.62 -24.04
N THR A 40 5.34 -4.96 -25.17
CA THR A 40 5.61 -5.47 -26.52
C THR A 40 7.11 -5.56 -26.81
N ASN A 41 7.91 -4.69 -26.19
CA ASN A 41 9.38 -4.73 -26.24
C ASN A 41 10.00 -5.83 -25.35
N GLN A 42 9.20 -6.83 -24.93
CA GLN A 42 9.58 -7.92 -24.04
C GLN A 42 10.02 -7.51 -22.62
N THR A 43 9.97 -6.22 -22.27
CA THR A 43 10.18 -5.77 -20.90
C THR A 43 8.96 -6.09 -20.04
N PHE A 44 9.15 -6.13 -18.73
CA PHE A 44 8.11 -6.44 -17.76
C PHE A 44 8.32 -5.64 -16.48
N ASP A 45 7.21 -5.35 -15.81
CA ASP A 45 7.19 -4.79 -14.45
C ASP A 45 7.78 -5.78 -13.46
N LYS A 46 8.52 -5.28 -12.46
CA LYS A 46 9.16 -6.11 -11.45
C LYS A 46 8.78 -5.64 -10.06
N VAL A 47 8.54 -6.59 -9.15
CA VAL A 47 8.53 -6.30 -7.71
C VAL A 47 9.95 -6.50 -7.21
N ILE A 48 10.45 -5.54 -6.43
CA ILE A 48 11.82 -5.54 -5.93
C ILE A 48 11.77 -5.71 -4.41
N CYS A 49 12.72 -6.48 -3.89
CA CYS A 49 12.96 -6.64 -2.45
C CYS A 49 12.99 -5.29 -1.71
N PRO A 50 12.66 -5.27 -0.41
CA PRO A 50 12.72 -4.06 0.38
C PRO A 50 14.16 -3.53 0.45
N MET A 51 14.29 -2.21 0.24
CA MET A 51 15.54 -1.51 0.48
C MET A 51 15.93 -1.55 1.97
N LEU A 52 17.13 -2.04 2.23
CA LEU A 52 17.75 -2.07 3.56
C LEU A 52 18.56 -0.79 3.79
N ASP A 53 18.51 -0.29 5.02
CA ASP A 53 19.37 0.77 5.49
C ASP A 53 20.81 0.24 5.69
N ALA A 54 21.80 0.99 5.22
CA ALA A 54 23.20 0.56 5.22
C ALA A 54 23.81 0.51 6.64
N ALA A 55 23.29 1.33 7.57
CA ALA A 55 23.80 1.38 8.94
C ALA A 55 23.20 0.28 9.82
N THR A 56 21.90 0.03 9.70
CA THR A 56 21.16 -0.88 10.59
C THR A 56 20.90 -2.27 10.00
N LEU A 57 21.12 -2.45 8.69
CA LEU A 57 20.74 -3.65 7.94
C LEU A 57 19.25 -4.01 8.07
N LYS A 58 18.41 -3.05 8.45
CA LYS A 58 16.96 -3.20 8.57
C LYS A 58 16.26 -2.52 7.41
N PRO A 59 15.04 -2.97 7.03
CA PRO A 59 14.25 -2.26 6.03
C PRO A 59 14.01 -0.81 6.45
N ILE A 60 14.05 0.10 5.47
CA ILE A 60 13.62 1.48 5.71
C ILE A 60 12.18 1.50 6.23
N TRP A 61 11.81 2.52 7.01
CA TRP A 61 10.45 2.61 7.58
C TRP A 61 9.34 2.43 6.52
N ARG A 62 9.52 2.98 5.32
CA ARG A 62 8.58 2.85 4.20
C ARG A 62 8.37 1.41 3.72
N HIS A 63 9.35 0.53 3.94
CA HIS A 63 9.39 -0.87 3.52
C HIS A 63 9.33 -1.83 4.72
N SER A 64 9.05 -1.34 5.93
CA SER A 64 9.07 -2.13 7.17
C SER A 64 8.09 -3.30 7.16
N ILE A 65 6.96 -3.15 6.47
CA ILE A 65 5.89 -4.16 6.37
C ILE A 65 6.02 -5.08 5.14
N LEU A 66 7.06 -4.90 4.33
CA LEU A 66 7.31 -5.71 3.14
C LEU A 66 8.08 -6.98 3.51
N ASP A 67 7.68 -8.09 2.90
CA ASP A 67 8.40 -9.36 2.94
C ASP A 67 9.64 -9.31 2.03
N ALA A 68 10.43 -10.39 2.03
CA ALA A 68 11.63 -10.55 1.20
C ALA A 68 11.36 -10.41 -0.31
N ASP A 69 10.12 -10.65 -0.76
CA ASP A 69 9.70 -10.52 -2.16
C ASP A 69 9.28 -9.09 -2.55
N GLY A 70 9.18 -8.15 -1.60
CA GLY A 70 8.72 -6.78 -1.82
C GLY A 70 7.20 -6.60 -1.85
N ILE A 71 6.45 -7.59 -1.39
CA ILE A 71 5.00 -7.56 -1.16
C ILE A 71 4.75 -7.49 0.34
N CYS A 72 3.67 -6.84 0.76
CA CYS A 72 3.35 -6.71 2.18
C CYS A 72 2.96 -8.04 2.85
N CYS A 73 3.42 -8.24 4.08
CA CYS A 73 3.11 -9.42 4.90
C CYS A 73 1.67 -9.39 5.44
N PRO A 74 0.91 -10.49 5.38
CA PRO A 74 -0.38 -10.61 6.04
C PRO A 74 -0.27 -10.44 7.56
N GLY A 75 -1.21 -9.72 8.17
CA GLY A 75 -1.28 -9.50 9.62
C GLY A 75 -0.44 -8.34 10.15
N GLU A 76 0.43 -7.75 9.32
CA GLU A 76 1.19 -6.56 9.72
C GLU A 76 0.31 -5.31 9.76
N LYS A 77 0.65 -4.40 10.69
CA LYS A 77 -0.03 -3.11 10.84
C LYS A 77 0.58 -2.11 9.87
N VAL A 78 -0.19 -1.66 8.89
CA VAL A 78 0.21 -0.63 7.93
C VAL A 78 -0.16 0.77 8.41
N GLU A 79 0.80 1.69 8.32
CA GLU A 79 0.66 3.10 8.64
C GLU A 79 0.62 3.96 7.36
N ASN A 80 0.17 5.21 7.50
CA ASN A 80 0.04 6.13 6.38
C ASN A 80 1.37 6.30 5.61
N LYS A 81 1.34 6.23 4.27
CA LYS A 81 2.50 6.38 3.36
C LYS A 81 3.49 5.21 3.34
N GLN A 82 3.26 4.13 4.07
CA GLN A 82 4.04 2.90 3.90
C GLN A 82 3.72 2.23 2.56
N VAL A 83 4.67 1.45 2.04
CA VAL A 83 4.55 0.75 0.76
C VAL A 83 3.92 -0.61 0.98
N LEU A 84 2.86 -0.91 0.22
CA LEU A 84 2.19 -2.21 0.19
C LEU A 84 2.84 -3.15 -0.84
N VAL A 85 3.23 -2.60 -2.00
CA VAL A 85 3.96 -3.36 -3.03
C VAL A 85 5.04 -2.49 -3.63
N ASN A 86 6.29 -2.94 -3.52
CA ASN A 86 7.45 -2.23 -4.07
C ASN A 86 7.63 -2.56 -5.56
N LYS A 87 6.79 -1.93 -6.38
CA LYS A 87 6.78 -2.12 -7.83
C LYS A 87 7.76 -1.17 -8.54
N SER A 88 8.46 -1.71 -9.53
CA SER A 88 9.28 -0.97 -10.50
C SER A 88 8.77 -1.23 -11.92
N MET A 89 8.80 -0.18 -12.75
CA MET A 89 8.36 -0.23 -14.15
C MET A 89 9.54 0.12 -15.08
N PRO A 90 9.65 -0.50 -16.26
CA PRO A 90 10.62 -0.09 -17.27
C PRO A 90 10.27 1.31 -17.80
N THR A 91 11.28 2.17 -17.94
CA THR A 91 11.10 3.56 -18.41
C THR A 91 10.72 3.61 -19.89
N VAL A 92 11.25 2.66 -20.66
CA VAL A 92 10.97 2.50 -22.09
C VAL A 92 10.02 1.31 -22.26
N THR A 93 8.77 1.58 -22.62
CA THR A 93 7.72 0.57 -22.79
C THR A 93 7.38 0.30 -24.26
N GLN A 94 7.90 1.11 -25.18
CA GLN A 94 7.71 0.95 -26.63
C GLN A 94 9.03 0.52 -27.28
N THR A 95 8.95 -0.28 -28.34
CA THR A 95 10.11 -0.54 -29.20
C THR A 95 10.52 0.75 -29.90
N PRO A 96 11.74 1.28 -29.68
CA PRO A 96 12.20 2.46 -30.41
C PRO A 96 12.25 2.15 -31.91
N LEU A 97 11.81 3.10 -32.74
CA LEU A 97 11.97 3.01 -34.19
C LEU A 97 13.46 2.90 -34.56
N GLU A 98 13.74 2.15 -35.62
CA GLU A 98 15.07 1.76 -36.12
C GLU A 98 16.10 2.90 -36.04
N GLY A 99 17.19 2.69 -35.27
CA GLY A 99 18.35 3.60 -35.29
C GLY A 99 19.13 3.80 -33.98
N SER A 100 18.61 3.40 -32.81
CA SER A 100 19.38 3.48 -31.56
C SER A 100 20.07 2.14 -31.25
N ALA A 101 21.40 2.21 -31.16
CA ALA A 101 22.33 1.11 -30.95
C ALA A 101 22.08 0.33 -29.65
N GLN A 102 22.36 -0.99 -29.73
CA GLN A 102 22.46 -2.04 -28.68
C GLN A 102 21.45 -1.98 -27.51
N PRO A 103 20.74 -3.07 -27.18
CA PRO A 103 19.89 -3.09 -26.01
C PRO A 103 20.77 -3.08 -24.75
N GLY A 104 21.10 -1.88 -24.25
CA GLY A 104 21.55 -1.71 -22.88
C GLY A 104 20.50 -2.27 -21.91
N GLN A 105 20.91 -2.59 -20.69
CA GLN A 105 19.96 -3.10 -19.70
C GLN A 105 18.78 -2.13 -19.55
N PRO A 106 17.53 -2.63 -19.57
CA PRO A 106 16.35 -1.77 -19.46
C PRO A 106 16.38 -0.99 -18.15
N GLN A 107 16.25 0.34 -18.23
CA GLN A 107 16.24 1.21 -17.08
C GLN A 107 14.88 1.17 -16.38
N TYR A 108 14.88 0.90 -15.07
CA TYR A 108 13.67 0.83 -14.24
C TYR A 108 13.47 2.10 -13.43
N ARG A 109 12.20 2.47 -13.22
CA ARG A 109 11.77 3.53 -12.31
C ARG A 109 10.84 2.93 -11.25
N ASP A 110 11.00 3.40 -10.01
CA ASP A 110 10.14 2.98 -8.90
C ASP A 110 8.75 3.60 -9.02
N VAL A 111 7.74 2.74 -8.95
CA VAL A 111 6.31 3.09 -8.96
C VAL A 111 5.61 2.32 -7.82
N PRO A 112 5.99 2.58 -6.55
CA PRO A 112 5.50 1.81 -5.42
C PRO A 112 4.02 2.07 -5.16
N VAL A 113 3.28 1.02 -4.78
CA VAL A 113 1.90 1.13 -4.32
C VAL A 113 1.92 1.40 -2.83
N SER A 114 1.44 2.57 -2.41
CA SER A 114 1.48 3.02 -1.01
C SER A 114 0.09 3.05 -0.38
N TYR A 115 0.05 2.76 0.92
CA TYR A 115 -1.14 2.92 1.73
C TYR A 115 -1.42 4.41 1.98
N LYS A 116 -2.68 4.81 1.81
CA LYS A 116 -3.16 6.17 2.03
C LYS A 116 -4.39 6.11 2.93
N GLY A 117 -4.21 6.49 4.19
CA GLY A 117 -5.25 6.49 5.21
C GLY A 117 -4.84 7.37 6.37
N SER A 118 -5.82 7.93 7.08
CA SER A 118 -5.58 8.71 8.30
C SER A 118 -5.40 7.83 9.53
N THR A 119 -5.83 6.56 9.46
CA THR A 119 -5.75 5.55 10.51
C THR A 119 -4.94 4.37 10.00
N ASP A 120 -4.37 3.63 10.95
CA ASP A 120 -3.70 2.37 10.68
C ASP A 120 -4.71 1.35 10.12
N SER A 121 -4.19 0.38 9.38
CA SER A 121 -4.97 -0.78 8.89
C SER A 121 -4.14 -2.04 9.03
N TYR A 122 -4.79 -3.19 8.91
CA TYR A 122 -4.12 -4.49 8.89
C TYR A 122 -4.24 -5.08 7.49
N ILE A 123 -3.19 -5.78 7.07
CA ILE A 123 -3.05 -6.43 5.76
C ILE A 123 -3.65 -7.82 5.79
#